data_AF-A0A7M1URZ1-F1
#
_entry.id   AF-A0A7M1URZ1-F1
#
_cell.length_a   1.000
_cell.length_b   1.000
_cell.length_c   1.000
_cell.angle_alpha   90.00
_cell.angle_beta   90.00
_cell.angle_gamma   90.00
#
_symmetry.space_group_name_H-M   'P 1'
#
loop_
_entity.id
_entity.type
_entity.pdbx_description
1 polymer ?
#
loop_
_entity_poly.entity_id
_entity_poly.type
_entity_poly.pdbx_seq_one_letter_code
_entity_poly.pdbx_strand_id
1 'polypeptide(L)'
;MGNRISLKYLMGLGLLNTAYSMYVVISRPLYGNDVYGEWFVFYLVSAEYTPALFSFIVGGLSDVYGRRRVLWLSLLGSLLLWHLFTVENWVLKILAVAGYAFSHNLAVTIALSSVLEDRVNVGRNYSWAALAGSTGWALTTTVV
;
A
#
# COMPACT_ATOMS: atom_id res chain seq x y z
N MET A 1 19.89 -21.36 -13.53
CA MET A 1 18.48 -21.18 -13.99
C MET A 1 17.97 -19.89 -13.38
N GLY A 2 17.75 -18.85 -14.21
CA GLY A 2 17.39 -17.52 -13.72
C GLY A 2 16.05 -17.54 -12.99
N ASN A 3 16.04 -17.03 -11.75
CA ASN A 3 14.87 -17.04 -10.89
C ASN A 3 13.85 -16.02 -11.45
N ARG A 4 12.90 -16.49 -12.27
CA ARG A 4 11.82 -15.63 -12.76
C ARG A 4 10.92 -15.28 -11.57
N ILE A 5 10.58 -13.99 -11.42
CA ILE A 5 9.52 -13.58 -10.49
C ILE A 5 8.27 -14.41 -10.79
N SER A 6 7.66 -14.98 -9.74
CA SER A 6 6.44 -15.75 -9.90
C SER A 6 5.26 -14.86 -10.33
N LEU A 7 4.39 -15.38 -11.20
CA LEU A 7 3.17 -14.68 -11.60
C LEU A 7 2.31 -14.29 -10.38
N LYS A 8 2.27 -15.13 -9.35
CA LYS A 8 1.56 -14.88 -8.09
C LYS A 8 2.05 -13.61 -7.39
N TYR A 9 3.36 -13.37 -7.39
CA TYR A 9 3.94 -12.15 -6.84
C TYR A 9 3.47 -10.91 -7.62
N LEU A 10 3.55 -10.96 -8.96
CA LEU A 10 3.14 -9.84 -9.82
C LEU A 10 1.65 -9.54 -9.66
N MET A 11 0.80 -10.57 -9.65
CA MET A 11 -0.63 -10.42 -9.40
C MET A 11 -0.91 -9.82 -8.02
N GLY A 12 -0.23 -10.31 -6.98
CA GLY A 12 -0.39 -9.77 -5.62
C GLY A 12 -0.02 -8.29 -5.53
N LEU A 13 1.10 -7.89 -6.14
CA LEU A 13 1.54 -6.50 -6.17
C LEU A 13 0.60 -5.61 -7.00
N GLY A 14 0.10 -6.11 -8.13
CA GLY A 14 -0.89 -5.43 -8.95
C GLY A 14 -2.19 -5.19 -8.18
N LEU A 15 -2.76 -6.23 -7.59
CA LEU A 15 -3.99 -6.13 -6.78
C LEU A 15 -3.82 -5.20 -5.57
N LEU A 16 -2.67 -5.26 -4.91
CA LEU A 16 -2.35 -4.36 -3.79
C LEU A 16 -2.36 -2.88 -4.24
N ASN A 17 -1.79 -2.58 -5.41
CA ASN A 17 -1.81 -1.23 -5.97
C ASN A 17 -3.21 -0.83 -6.43
N THR A 18 -4.00 -1.74 -7.01
CA THR A 18 -5.41 -1.51 -7.34
C THR A 18 -6.24 -1.15 -6.11
N ALA A 19 -6.05 -1.85 -4.99
CA ALA A 19 -6.76 -1.54 -3.75
C ALA A 19 -6.38 -0.16 -3.21
N TYR A 20 -5.09 0.19 -3.26
CA TYR A 20 -4.61 1.50 -2.84
C TYR A 20 -5.11 2.63 -3.75
N SER A 21 -5.11 2.42 -5.06
CA SER A 21 -5.59 3.40 -6.03
C SER A 21 -7.11 3.58 -5.98
N MET A 22 -7.89 2.51 -5.80
CA MET A 22 -9.33 2.60 -5.51
C MET A 22 -9.59 3.45 -4.26
N TYR A 23 -8.86 3.19 -3.18
CA TYR A 23 -8.94 3.99 -1.97
C TYR A 23 -8.71 5.48 -2.26
N VAL A 24 -7.65 5.83 -2.98
CA VAL A 24 -7.31 7.23 -3.27
C VAL A 24 -8.39 7.90 -4.14
N VAL A 25 -8.81 7.22 -5.21
CA VAL A 25 -9.79 7.76 -6.17
C VAL A 25 -11.17 7.92 -5.54
N ILE A 26 -11.58 7.03 -4.63
CA ILE A 26 -12.89 7.12 -3.96
C ILE A 26 -12.86 8.08 -2.77
N SER A 27 -11.83 8.00 -1.92
CA SER A 27 -11.80 8.74 -0.65
C SER A 27 -11.63 10.25 -0.83
N ARG A 28 -10.88 10.69 -1.85
CA ARG A 28 -10.64 12.11 -2.13
C ARG A 28 -11.92 12.89 -2.48
N PRO A 29 -12.73 12.49 -3.49
CA PRO A 29 -13.98 13.18 -3.77
C PRO A 29 -14.99 13.01 -2.63
N LEU A 30 -15.14 11.79 -2.09
CA LEU A 30 -16.10 11.52 -1.02
C LEU A 30 -15.87 12.42 0.19
N TYR A 31 -14.64 12.48 0.70
CA TYR A 31 -14.35 13.24 1.91
C TYR A 31 -13.97 14.69 1.63
N GLY A 32 -13.36 14.97 0.48
CA GLY A 32 -12.93 16.30 0.07
C GLY A 32 -14.04 17.19 -0.49
N ASN A 33 -15.10 16.61 -1.06
CA ASN A 33 -16.22 17.38 -1.61
C ASN A 33 -17.52 17.09 -0.86
N ASP A 34 -17.85 15.82 -0.65
CA ASP A 34 -19.21 15.44 -0.25
C ASP A 34 -19.44 15.49 1.27
N VAL A 35 -18.42 15.19 2.09
CA VAL A 35 -18.60 15.01 3.55
C VAL A 35 -17.96 16.11 4.41
N TYR A 36 -16.67 16.39 4.24
CA TYR A 36 -15.93 17.29 5.14
C TYR A 36 -15.41 18.55 4.46
N GLY A 37 -15.12 18.51 3.16
CA GLY A 37 -14.54 19.61 2.39
C GLY A 37 -13.03 19.47 2.14
N GLU A 38 -12.48 20.33 1.28
CA GLU A 38 -11.12 20.18 0.72
C GLU A 38 -10.02 20.11 1.79
N TRP A 39 -10.21 20.78 2.93
CA TRP A 39 -9.27 20.78 4.04
C TRP A 39 -8.96 19.36 4.55
N PHE A 40 -9.94 18.45 4.49
CA PHE A 40 -9.80 17.08 4.97
C PHE A 40 -8.86 16.24 4.08
N VAL A 41 -8.74 16.59 2.79
CA VAL A 41 -7.81 15.93 1.88
C VAL A 41 -6.37 16.14 2.33
N PHE A 42 -6.02 17.32 2.85
CA PHE A 42 -4.69 17.57 3.39
C PHE A 42 -4.39 16.66 4.59
N TYR A 43 -5.38 16.40 5.45
CA TYR A 43 -5.22 15.48 6.57
C TYR A 43 -5.10 14.02 6.11
N LEU A 44 -5.87 13.60 5.11
CA LEU A 44 -5.74 12.26 4.50
C LEU A 44 -4.34 12.05 3.94
N VAL A 45 -3.87 12.99 3.11
CA VAL A 45 -2.53 12.96 2.52
C VAL A 45 -1.45 12.95 3.61
N SER A 46 -1.58 13.80 4.63
CA SER A 46 -0.64 13.81 5.76
C SER A 46 -0.61 12.46 6.48
N ALA A 47 -1.76 11.84 6.68
CA ALA A 47 -1.90 10.52 7.30
C ALA A 47 -1.30 9.40 6.45
N GLU A 48 -1.37 9.49 5.12
CA GLU A 48 -0.75 8.53 4.20
C GLU A 48 0.78 8.55 4.28
N TYR A 49 1.38 9.74 4.43
CA TYR A 49 2.84 9.91 4.45
C TYR A 49 3.46 9.75 5.84
N THR A 50 2.72 10.03 6.92
CA THR A 50 3.24 9.92 8.29
C THR A 50 3.84 8.53 8.60
N PRO A 51 3.20 7.40 8.21
CA PRO A 51 3.75 6.06 8.38
C PRO A 51 5.12 5.82 7.74
N ALA A 52 5.46 6.54 6.66
CA ALA A 52 6.74 6.38 5.97
C ALA A 52 7.92 6.78 6.87
N LEU A 53 7.70 7.68 7.83
CA LEU A 53 8.69 8.05 8.85
C LEU A 53 9.09 6.86 9.72
N PHE A 54 8.20 5.88 9.91
CA PHE A 54 8.42 4.69 10.73
C PHE A 54 8.91 3.48 9.91
N SER A 55 9.26 3.67 8.65
CA SER A 55 9.72 2.59 7.75
C SER A 55 10.95 1.84 8.27
N PHE A 56 11.86 2.51 8.99
CA PHE A 56 13.02 1.88 9.61
C PHE A 56 12.64 0.81 10.66
N ILE A 57 11.52 1.01 11.38
CA ILE A 57 11.01 0.05 12.36
C ILE A 57 10.58 -1.23 11.65
N VAL A 58 9.89 -1.10 10.52
CA VAL A 58 9.45 -2.24 9.70
C VAL A 58 10.63 -3.02 9.16
N GLY A 59 11.69 -2.33 8.73
CA GLY A 59 12.96 -2.94 8.35
C GLY A 59 13.57 -3.77 9.49
N GLY A 60 13.74 -3.15 10.67
CA GLY A 60 14.30 -3.84 11.84
C GLY A 60 13.46 -5.03 12.32
N LEU A 61 12.13 -4.90 12.35
CA LEU A 61 11.23 -6.01 12.67
C LEU A 61 11.33 -7.16 11.66
N SER A 62 11.51 -6.83 10.38
CA SER A 62 11.65 -7.81 9.30
C SER A 62 12.94 -8.62 9.42
N ASP A 63 14.00 -8.01 9.94
CA ASP A 63 15.28 -8.69 10.18
C ASP A 63 15.23 -9.61 11.40
N VAL A 64 14.53 -9.20 12.48
CA VAL A 64 14.42 -9.99 13.73
C VAL A 64 13.42 -11.15 13.60
N TYR A 65 12.21 -10.88 13.12
CA TYR A 65 11.12 -11.86 13.12
C TYR A 65 10.94 -12.59 11.78
N GLY A 66 11.62 -12.11 10.73
CA GLY A 66 11.53 -12.63 9.38
C GLY A 66 10.42 -11.98 8.57
N ARG A 67 10.77 -11.56 7.35
CA ARG A 67 9.90 -10.86 6.38
C ARG A 67 8.54 -11.51 6.16
N ARG A 68 8.48 -12.85 6.07
CA ARG A 68 7.22 -13.57 5.82
C ARG A 68 6.23 -13.43 6.97
N ARG A 69 6.71 -13.38 8.22
CA ARG A 69 5.85 -13.20 9.41
C ARG A 69 5.36 -11.76 9.51
N VAL A 70 6.25 -10.81 9.24
CA VAL A 70 5.91 -9.38 9.24
C VAL A 70 4.89 -9.06 8.13
N LEU A 71 4.98 -9.71 6.97
CA LEU A 71 3.99 -9.56 5.89
C LEU A 71 2.55 -9.89 6.34
N TRP A 72 2.33 -10.82 7.27
CA TRP A 72 0.98 -11.12 7.75
C TRP A 72 0.33 -9.92 8.45
N LEU A 73 1.12 -9.01 9.03
CA LEU A 73 0.62 -7.77 9.63
C LEU A 73 0.03 -6.82 8.58
N SER A 74 0.44 -6.92 7.31
CA SER A 74 -0.15 -6.08 6.27
C SER A 74 -1.62 -6.42 6.00
N LEU A 75 -2.07 -7.64 6.34
CA LEU A 75 -3.48 -8.03 6.20
C LEU A 75 -4.39 -7.22 7.12
N LEU A 76 -3.89 -6.72 8.26
CA LEU A 76 -4.66 -5.82 9.11
C LEU A 76 -5.07 -4.54 8.38
N GLY A 77 -4.33 -4.16 7.32
CA GLY A 77 -4.68 -3.04 6.46
C GLY A 77 -6.07 -3.18 5.82
N SER A 78 -6.53 -4.39 5.48
CA SER A 78 -7.87 -4.56 4.90
C SER A 78 -8.98 -4.23 5.90
N LEU A 79 -8.79 -4.58 7.18
CA LEU A 79 -9.71 -4.23 8.26
C LEU A 79 -9.74 -2.72 8.50
N LEU A 80 -8.59 -2.06 8.43
CA LEU A 80 -8.49 -0.61 8.57
C LEU A 80 -9.13 0.13 7.39
N LEU A 81 -8.97 -0.40 6.17
CA LEU A 81 -9.65 0.12 5.00
C LEU A 81 -11.18 -0.02 5.13
N TRP A 82 -11.68 -1.15 5.65
CA TRP A 82 -13.09 -1.31 5.97
C TRP A 82 -13.55 -0.32 7.07
N HIS A 83 -12.72 -0.12 8.10
CA HIS A 83 -13.00 0.79 9.20
C HIS A 83 -13.14 2.24 8.74
N LEU A 84 -12.31 2.68 7.77
CA LEU A 84 -12.37 4.01 7.18
C LEU A 84 -13.77 4.38 6.66
N PHE A 85 -14.47 3.43 6.02
CA PHE A 85 -15.77 3.66 5.40
C PHE A 85 -16.97 3.42 6.34
N THR A 86 -16.75 2.83 7.51
CA THR A 86 -17.83 2.49 8.46
C THR A 86 -17.94 3.48 9.62
N VAL A 87 -16.85 4.17 9.96
CA VAL A 87 -16.82 5.08 11.10
C VAL A 87 -17.20 6.51 10.70
N GLU A 88 -18.02 7.17 11.51
CA GLU A 88 -18.42 8.57 11.30
C GLU A 88 -17.41 9.58 11.87
N ASN A 89 -16.67 9.21 12.92
CA ASN A 89 -15.70 10.09 13.57
C ASN A 89 -14.48 10.34 12.66
N TRP A 90 -14.28 11.60 12.30
CA TRP A 90 -13.22 12.05 11.39
C TRP A 90 -11.80 11.75 11.91
N VAL A 91 -11.57 11.77 13.23
CA VAL A 91 -10.26 11.44 13.84
C VAL A 91 -9.95 9.97 13.65
N LEU A 92 -10.94 9.10 13.87
CA LEU A 92 -10.78 7.65 13.68
C LEU A 92 -10.57 7.30 12.20
N LYS A 93 -11.17 8.05 11.27
CA LYS A 93 -10.88 7.90 9.82
C LYS A 93 -9.42 8.19 9.51
N ILE A 94 -8.86 9.28 10.04
CA ILE A 94 -7.45 9.66 9.84
C ILE A 94 -6.53 8.57 10.40
N LEU A 95 -6.82 8.06 11.61
CA LEU A 95 -6.05 6.96 12.20
C LEU A 95 -6.15 5.67 11.38
N ALA A 96 -7.34 5.36 10.85
CA ALA A 96 -7.54 4.22 9.96
C ALA A 96 -6.73 4.36 8.67
N VAL A 97 -6.68 5.55 8.07
CA VAL A 97 -5.85 5.85 6.90
C VAL A 97 -4.36 5.70 7.21
N ALA A 98 -3.89 6.28 8.32
CA ALA A 98 -2.50 6.14 8.73
C ALA A 98 -2.11 4.67 8.94
N GLY A 99 -2.96 3.89 9.61
CA GLY A 99 -2.70 2.47 9.80
C GLY A 99 -2.77 1.67 8.49
N TYR A 100 -3.72 1.98 7.61
CA TYR A 100 -3.81 1.34 6.29
C TYR A 100 -2.57 1.64 5.44
N ALA A 101 -2.15 2.90 5.36
CA ALA A 101 -0.95 3.32 4.65
C ALA A 101 0.31 2.67 5.24
N PHE A 102 0.40 2.50 6.56
CA PHE A 102 1.47 1.74 7.20
C PHE A 102 1.49 0.28 6.73
N SER A 103 0.35 -0.41 6.77
CA SER A 103 0.22 -1.80 6.31
C SER A 103 0.52 -1.96 4.82
N HIS A 104 0.08 -1.02 3.99
CA HIS A 104 0.37 -1.00 2.56
C HIS A 104 1.88 -0.84 2.29
N ASN A 105 2.52 0.15 2.93
CA ASN A 105 3.96 0.37 2.82
C ASN A 105 4.76 -0.86 3.26
N LEU A 106 4.37 -1.50 4.36
CA LEU A 106 4.99 -2.74 4.82
C LEU A 106 4.96 -3.84 3.76
N ALA A 107 3.81 -4.05 3.11
CA ALA A 107 3.67 -5.05 2.06
C ALA A 107 4.53 -4.72 0.84
N VAL A 108 4.53 -3.45 0.40
CA VAL A 108 5.32 -2.99 -0.76
C VAL A 108 6.82 -3.10 -0.48
N THR A 109 7.30 -2.67 0.68
CA THR A 109 8.72 -2.75 1.06
C THR A 109 9.21 -4.20 1.09
N ILE A 110 8.45 -5.11 1.70
CA ILE A 110 8.82 -6.54 1.74
C ILE A 110 8.80 -7.16 0.33
N ALA A 111 7.79 -6.83 -0.47
CA ALA A 111 7.67 -7.29 -1.84
C ALA A 111 8.88 -6.85 -2.68
N LEU A 112 9.19 -5.55 -2.70
CA LEU A 112 10.32 -5.01 -3.45
C LEU A 112 11.67 -5.53 -2.94
N SER A 113 11.82 -5.72 -1.62
CA SER A 113 13.05 -6.29 -1.06
C SER A 113 13.35 -7.68 -1.63
N SER A 114 12.32 -8.51 -1.84
CA SER A 114 12.48 -9.84 -2.46
C SER A 114 12.93 -9.80 -3.93
N VAL A 115 12.62 -8.71 -4.63
CA VAL A 115 13.05 -8.48 -6.02
C VAL A 115 14.51 -8.04 -6.08
N LEU A 116 14.95 -7.26 -5.09
CA LEU A 116 16.32 -6.74 -5.00
C LEU A 116 17.34 -7.80 -4.56
N GLU A 117 16.91 -8.92 -4.00
CA GLU A 117 17.79 -10.03 -3.59
C GLU A 117 18.45 -10.75 -4.78
N ASP A 118 17.78 -10.85 -5.94
CA ASP A 118 18.37 -11.46 -7.14
C ASP A 118 19.22 -10.43 -7.91
N ARG A 119 20.43 -10.17 -7.40
CA ARG A 119 21.40 -9.19 -7.93
C ARG A 119 21.66 -9.29 -9.44
N VAL A 120 21.52 -10.47 -10.04
CA VAL A 120 21.81 -10.71 -11.46
C VAL A 120 20.69 -10.19 -12.35
N ASN A 121 19.43 -10.31 -11.93
CA ASN A 121 18.26 -9.95 -12.73
C ASN A 121 17.46 -8.76 -12.18
N VAL A 122 17.98 -8.04 -11.17
CA VAL A 122 17.26 -6.97 -10.46
C VAL A 122 16.57 -6.01 -11.40
N GLY A 123 17.26 -5.48 -12.41
CA GLY A 123 16.68 -4.49 -13.32
C GLY A 123 15.43 -5.02 -14.04
N ARG A 124 15.52 -6.23 -14.60
CA ARG A 124 14.38 -6.87 -15.28
C ARG A 124 13.25 -7.18 -14.30
N ASN A 125 13.58 -7.75 -13.16
CA ASN A 125 12.64 -8.17 -12.14
C ASN A 125 11.90 -6.96 -11.54
N TYR A 126 12.62 -5.86 -11.29
CA TYR A 126 12.06 -4.58 -10.86
C TYR A 126 11.14 -3.98 -11.91
N SER A 127 11.52 -3.99 -13.19
CA SER A 127 10.64 -3.49 -14.27
C SER A 127 9.32 -4.26 -14.35
N TRP A 128 9.33 -5.59 -14.17
CA TRP A 128 8.09 -6.38 -14.12
C TRP A 128 7.23 -6.05 -12.91
N ALA A 129 7.85 -5.88 -11.73
CA ALA A 129 7.15 -5.46 -10.53
C ALA A 129 6.53 -4.05 -10.68
N ALA A 130 7.29 -3.11 -11.25
CA ALA A 130 6.83 -1.76 -11.54
C ALA A 130 5.68 -1.75 -12.56
N LEU A 131 5.77 -2.57 -13.62
CA LEU A 131 4.68 -2.73 -14.60
C LEU A 131 3.43 -3.30 -13.94
N ALA A 132 3.55 -4.33 -13.10
CA ALA A 132 2.40 -4.88 -12.38
C ALA A 132 1.76 -3.84 -11.45
N GLY A 133 2.57 -3.10 -10.69
CA GLY A 133 2.09 -2.02 -9.83
C GLY A 133 1.39 -0.90 -10.61
N SER A 134 1.99 -0.44 -11.72
CA SER A 134 1.42 0.64 -12.53
C SER A 134 0.14 0.22 -13.26
N THR A 135 0.06 -1.02 -13.76
CA THR A 135 -1.20 -1.54 -14.32
C THR A 135 -2.30 -1.59 -13.27
N GLY A 136 -1.98 -2.02 -12.04
CA GLY A 136 -2.93 -2.05 -10.94
C GLY A 136 -3.49 -0.66 -10.60
N TRP A 137 -2.61 0.35 -10.59
CA TRP A 137 -3.00 1.76 -10.39
C TRP A 137 -3.81 2.33 -11.55
N ALA A 138 -3.38 2.09 -12.80
CA ALA A 138 -4.00 2.65 -13.99
C ALA A 138 -5.45 2.16 -14.19
N LEU A 139 -5.73 0.90 -13.85
CA LEU A 139 -7.06 0.30 -13.99
C LEU A 139 -8.15 1.05 -13.22
N THR A 140 -7.81 1.73 -12.13
CA THR A 140 -8.80 2.39 -11.28
C THR A 140 -9.00 3.85 -11.65
N THR A 141 -7.95 4.50 -12.17
CA THR A 141 -8.03 5.88 -12.66
C THR A 141 -8.83 6.01 -13.95
N THR A 142 -9.09 4.91 -14.65
CA THR A 142 -9.91 4.89 -15.88
C THR A 142 -11.39 4.59 -15.63
N VAL A 143 -11.76 4.22 -14.40
CA VAL A 143 -13.13 3.79 -14.04
C VAL A 143 -13.94 4.92 -13.37
N VAL A 144 -13.28 6.03 -13.04
CA VAL A 144 -13.87 7.25 -12.47
C VAL A 144 -13.60 8.41 -13.41
#